data_AF-A0A957ZWE8-F1
#
_entry.id   AF-A0A957ZWE8-F1
#
_cell.length_a   1.000
_cell.length_b   1.000
_cell.length_c   1.000
_cell.angle_alpha   90.00
_cell.angle_beta   90.00
_cell.angle_gamma   90.00
#
_symmetry.space_group_name_H-M   'P 1'
#
loop_
_entity.id
_entity.type
_entity.pdbx_description
1 polymer ?
#
loop_
_entity_poly.entity_id
_entity_poly.type
_entity_poly.pdbx_seq_one_letter_code
_entity_poly.pdbx_strand_id
1 'polypeptide(L)'
;MLKPAELSLEEMGDLAAVIPAADPEVKVRYKPIPDFEMRTDQATRRAIIPVCEPTLTGNELKYVTQAVETNWISSAGSYIREFETRFAQACGTRYGIACANGTVAMHLA
;
A
#
# COMPACT_ATOMS: atom_id res chain seq x y z
N MET A 1 -36.58 -18.69 -5.81
CA MET A 1 -35.82 -17.44 -5.68
C MET A 1 -36.26 -16.75 -4.41
N LEU A 2 -35.32 -16.44 -3.51
CA LEU A 2 -35.61 -15.64 -2.32
C LEU A 2 -35.89 -14.21 -2.76
N LYS A 3 -36.96 -13.59 -2.25
CA LYS A 3 -37.25 -12.18 -2.49
C LYS A 3 -36.33 -11.36 -1.57
N PRO A 4 -35.72 -10.27 -2.07
CA PRO A 4 -35.01 -9.34 -1.20
C PRO A 4 -35.99 -8.79 -0.15
N ALA A 5 -35.58 -8.81 1.11
CA ALA A 5 -36.30 -8.16 2.20
C ALA A 5 -35.40 -7.05 2.76
N GLU A 6 -35.90 -5.83 2.78
CA GLU A 6 -35.26 -4.73 3.49
C GLU A 6 -35.73 -4.80 4.94
N LEU A 7 -34.84 -5.28 5.81
CA LEU A 7 -35.06 -5.35 7.25
C LEU A 7 -34.30 -4.18 7.90
N SER A 8 -34.95 -3.48 8.80
CA SER A 8 -34.30 -2.52 9.69
C SER A 8 -33.41 -3.24 10.71
N LEU A 9 -32.43 -2.53 11.29
CA LEU A 9 -31.52 -3.11 12.28
C LEU A 9 -32.25 -3.67 13.51
N GLU A 10 -33.39 -3.07 13.89
CA GLU A 10 -34.23 -3.55 14.99
C GLU A 10 -34.90 -4.90 14.65
N GLU A 11 -35.32 -5.08 13.40
CA GLU A 11 -35.93 -6.33 12.92
C GLU A 11 -34.91 -7.47 12.76
N MET A 12 -33.62 -7.15 12.68
CA MET A 12 -32.54 -8.13 12.53
C MET A 12 -32.10 -8.76 13.86
N GLY A 13 -32.44 -8.17 15.02
CA GLY A 13 -32.13 -8.71 16.35
C GLY A 13 -30.65 -9.06 16.52
N ASP A 14 -30.35 -10.28 16.97
CA ASP A 14 -28.98 -10.76 17.20
C ASP A 14 -28.10 -10.77 15.93
N LEU A 15 -28.71 -10.86 14.75
CA LEU A 15 -27.98 -10.84 13.47
C LEU A 15 -27.42 -9.44 13.16
N ALA A 16 -27.97 -8.37 13.73
CA ALA A 16 -27.41 -7.04 13.59
C ALA A 16 -26.00 -6.94 14.18
N ALA A 17 -25.69 -7.75 15.20
CA ALA A 17 -24.40 -7.74 15.90
C ALA A 17 -23.25 -8.35 15.07
N VAL A 18 -23.55 -9.13 14.03
CA VAL A 18 -22.54 -9.72 13.13
C VAL A 18 -22.36 -8.93 11.84
N ILE A 19 -23.17 -7.91 11.60
CA ILE A 19 -22.95 -6.99 10.48
C ILE A 19 -21.72 -6.16 10.81
N PRO A 20 -20.63 -6.25 10.01
CA PRO A 20 -19.50 -5.38 10.23
C PRO A 20 -20.01 -3.94 10.17
N ALA A 21 -19.76 -3.18 11.24
CA ALA A 21 -20.08 -1.76 11.28
C ALA A 21 -19.45 -1.07 10.06
N ALA A 22 -20.02 0.07 9.64
CA ALA A 22 -19.45 0.88 8.58
C ALA A 22 -17.95 1.07 8.82
N ASP A 23 -17.13 0.86 7.79
CA ASP A 23 -15.69 1.03 7.89
C ASP A 23 -15.39 2.39 8.54
N PRO A 24 -14.59 2.42 9.61
CA PRO A 24 -14.31 3.67 10.30
C PRO A 24 -13.68 4.64 9.29
N GLU A 25 -14.14 5.89 9.28
CA GLU A 25 -13.45 6.95 8.53
C GLU A 25 -12.00 6.98 9.00
N VAL A 26 -11.08 6.56 8.12
CA VAL A 26 -9.65 6.56 8.42
C VAL A 26 -9.18 8.01 8.45
N LYS A 27 -9.20 8.61 9.64
CA LYS A 27 -8.56 9.90 9.89
C LYS A 27 -7.05 9.69 9.97
N VAL A 28 -6.41 9.65 8.81
CA VAL A 28 -4.95 9.54 8.71
C VAL A 28 -4.32 10.81 9.31
N ARG A 29 -3.73 10.69 10.50
CA ARG A 29 -2.71 11.63 10.99
C ARG A 29 -1.36 10.98 10.77
N TYR A 30 -0.71 11.27 9.64
CA TYR A 30 0.71 10.99 9.52
C TYR A 30 1.45 12.09 10.28
N LYS A 31 2.31 11.70 11.24
CA LYS A 31 3.41 12.59 11.61
C LYS A 31 4.37 12.53 10.43
N PRO A 32 4.66 13.65 9.73
CA PRO A 32 5.70 13.61 8.72
C PRO A 32 6.96 13.03 9.35
N ILE A 33 7.67 12.19 8.60
CA ILE A 33 9.06 11.85 8.94
C ILE A 33 9.76 13.18 9.20
N PRO A 34 10.51 13.34 10.30
CA PRO A 34 11.23 14.57 10.56
C PRO A 34 11.97 14.96 9.29
N ASP A 35 11.55 16.08 8.71
CA ASP A 35 12.08 16.54 7.45
C ASP A 35 13.59 16.72 7.66
N PHE A 36 14.40 15.93 6.95
CA PHE A 36 15.86 15.98 7.10
C PHE A 36 16.38 17.37 6.72
N GLU A 37 15.62 18.12 5.91
CA GLU A 37 15.96 19.46 5.43
C GLU A 37 15.25 20.61 6.16
N MET A 38 14.17 20.38 6.93
CA MET A 38 13.37 21.47 7.54
C MET A 38 13.21 21.39 9.06
N ARG A 39 14.32 21.45 9.79
CA ARG A 39 14.33 22.06 11.13
C ARG A 39 15.08 23.39 11.07
N THR A 40 14.39 24.43 10.63
CA THR A 40 14.91 25.81 10.64
C THR A 40 14.96 26.45 12.03
N ASP A 41 14.54 25.74 13.09
CA ASP A 41 14.37 26.31 14.45
C ASP A 41 15.43 25.90 15.50
N GLN A 42 16.50 25.18 15.15
CA GLN A 42 17.54 24.85 16.14
C GLN A 42 18.96 25.12 15.63
N ALA A 43 19.49 26.25 16.07
CA ALA A 43 20.79 26.84 15.75
C ALA A 43 22.04 26.01 16.12
N THR A 44 22.00 24.67 16.24
CA THR A 44 23.21 23.90 16.61
C THR A 44 23.16 22.37 16.43
N ARG A 45 22.21 21.81 15.67
CA ARG A 45 22.30 20.37 15.31
C ARG A 45 22.88 20.25 13.91
N ARG A 46 24.07 19.62 13.80
CA ARG A 46 24.66 19.25 12.52
C ARG A 46 23.62 18.44 11.74
N ALA A 47 23.40 18.79 10.48
CA ALA A 47 22.54 18.03 9.58
C ALA A 47 22.98 16.55 9.59
N ILE A 48 22.03 15.65 9.76
CA ILE A 48 22.28 14.21 9.68
C ILE A 48 22.51 13.89 8.20
N ILE A 49 23.64 13.26 7.88
CA ILE A 49 23.89 12.71 6.54
C ILE A 49 23.38 11.26 6.57
N PRO A 50 22.29 10.92 5.88
CA PRO A 50 21.77 9.56 5.87
C PRO A 50 22.72 8.62 5.11
N VAL A 51 22.78 7.36 5.54
CA VAL A 51 23.53 6.31 4.82
C VAL A 51 22.78 5.89 3.54
N CYS A 52 21.45 5.93 3.58
CA CYS A 52 20.57 5.57 2.48
C CYS A 52 19.22 6.29 2.66
N GLU A 53 18.64 6.75 1.56
CA GLU A 53 17.30 7.32 1.50
C GLU A 53 16.57 6.82 0.25
N PRO A 54 15.26 6.53 0.30
CA PRO A 54 14.49 6.19 -0.88
C PRO A 54 14.32 7.40 -1.81
N THR A 55 14.66 7.24 -3.09
CA THR A 55 14.34 8.24 -4.12
C THR A 55 12.96 7.93 -4.70
N LEU A 56 11.98 8.81 -4.43
CA LEU A 56 10.59 8.67 -4.90
C LEU A 56 10.18 9.88 -5.76
N THR A 57 10.97 10.19 -6.79
CA THR A 57 10.81 11.40 -7.62
C THR A 57 10.21 11.10 -9.00
N GLY A 58 9.73 9.89 -9.23
CA GLY A 58 9.17 9.43 -10.50
C GLY A 58 7.64 9.31 -10.45
N ASN A 59 7.13 8.18 -10.98
CA ASN A 59 5.69 7.90 -11.07
C ASN A 59 5.13 7.14 -9.85
N GLU A 60 5.90 7.01 -8.76
CA GLU A 60 5.54 6.16 -7.62
C GLU A 60 4.18 6.57 -7.02
N LEU A 61 4.00 7.87 -6.75
CA LEU A 61 2.74 8.39 -6.23
C LEU A 61 1.58 8.15 -7.18
N LYS A 62 1.80 8.33 -8.48
CA LYS A 62 0.78 8.10 -9.52
C LYS A 62 0.32 6.64 -9.52
N TYR A 63 1.25 5.68 -9.50
CA TYR A 63 0.91 4.26 -9.55
C TYR A 63 0.24 3.78 -8.28
N VAL A 64 0.69 4.24 -7.10
CA VAL A 64 0.04 3.92 -5.83
C VAL A 64 -1.38 4.49 -5.78
N THR A 65 -1.57 5.73 -6.21
CA THR A 65 -2.89 6.37 -6.26
C THR A 65 -3.83 5.58 -7.15
N GLN A 66 -3.40 5.23 -8.36
CA GLN A 66 -4.20 4.44 -9.29
C GLN A 66 -4.52 3.03 -8.76
N ALA A 67 -3.61 2.37 -8.03
CA ALA A 67 -3.89 1.08 -7.40
C ALA A 67 -5.04 1.19 -6.36
N VAL A 68 -5.03 2.27 -5.57
CA VAL A 68 -6.10 2.55 -4.59
C VAL A 68 -7.41 2.89 -5.28
N GLU A 69 -7.40 3.78 -6.27
CA GLU A 69 -8.58 4.19 -7.03
C GLU A 69 -9.26 3.02 -7.76
N THR A 70 -8.47 2.08 -8.25
CA THR A 70 -8.98 0.88 -8.96
C THR A 70 -9.25 -0.30 -8.04
N ASN A 71 -9.02 -0.15 -6.73
CA ASN A 71 -9.15 -1.20 -5.70
C ASN A 71 -8.31 -2.47 -5.96
N TRP A 72 -7.28 -2.39 -6.81
CA TRP A 72 -6.29 -3.44 -7.02
C TRP A 72 -5.13 -3.31 -6.02
N ILE A 73 -5.46 -3.42 -4.74
CA ILE A 73 -4.56 -3.17 -3.60
C ILE A 73 -3.94 -4.43 -2.99
N SER A 74 -4.27 -5.60 -3.52
CA SER A 74 -3.82 -6.90 -2.99
C SER A 74 -2.79 -7.56 -3.91
N SER A 75 -2.54 -8.85 -3.73
CA SER A 75 -1.55 -9.66 -4.47
C SER A 75 -1.94 -9.96 -5.93
N ALA A 76 -2.81 -9.15 -6.52
CA ALA A 76 -3.26 -9.27 -7.90
C ALA A 76 -3.40 -7.86 -8.49
N GLY A 77 -3.21 -7.75 -9.81
CA GLY A 77 -3.28 -6.47 -10.53
C GLY A 77 -2.28 -6.40 -11.68
N SER A 78 -2.45 -5.42 -12.57
CA SER A 78 -1.58 -5.25 -13.74
C SER A 78 -0.14 -4.88 -13.35
N TYR A 79 0.03 -4.07 -12.31
CA TYR A 79 1.35 -3.59 -11.88
C TYR A 79 2.31 -4.72 -11.51
N ILE A 80 1.83 -5.81 -10.93
CA ILE A 80 2.67 -6.97 -10.59
C ILE A 80 3.26 -7.59 -11.86
N ARG A 81 2.40 -7.90 -12.84
CA ARG A 81 2.85 -8.51 -14.11
C ARG A 81 3.74 -7.58 -14.94
N GLU A 82 3.42 -6.29 -14.94
CA GLU A 82 4.23 -5.28 -15.63
C GLU A 82 5.61 -5.15 -14.98
N PHE A 83 5.67 -5.13 -13.64
CA PHE A 83 6.93 -5.11 -12.90
C PHE A 83 7.75 -6.38 -13.18
N GLU A 84 7.17 -7.57 -13.06
CA GLU A 84 7.84 -8.84 -13.35
C GLU A 84 8.44 -8.88 -14.76
N THR A 85 7.66 -8.46 -15.77
CA THR A 85 8.10 -8.42 -17.17
C THR A 85 9.26 -7.44 -17.36
N ARG A 86 9.11 -6.21 -16.87
CA ARG A 86 10.15 -5.16 -17.03
C ARG A 86 11.41 -5.48 -16.24
N PHE A 87 11.27 -6.06 -15.06
CA PHE A 87 12.40 -6.43 -14.21
C PHE A 87 13.19 -7.60 -14.81
N ALA A 88 12.50 -8.63 -15.33
CA ALA A 88 13.16 -9.72 -16.06
C ALA A 88 13.96 -9.21 -17.27
N GLN A 89 13.38 -8.28 -18.04
CA GLN A 89 14.07 -7.63 -19.15
C GLN A 89 15.30 -6.85 -18.68
N ALA A 90 15.18 -6.07 -17.61
CA ALA A 90 16.29 -5.31 -17.04
C ALA A 90 17.42 -6.21 -16.52
N CYS A 91 17.10 -7.40 -16.00
CA CYS A 91 18.07 -8.39 -15.55
C CYS A 91 18.63 -9.28 -16.68
N GLY A 92 18.10 -9.19 -17.90
CA GLY A 92 18.48 -10.07 -19.01
C GLY A 92 18.07 -11.52 -18.83
N THR A 93 17.01 -11.79 -18.04
CA THR A 93 16.49 -13.14 -17.78
C THR A 93 15.19 -13.38 -18.53
N ARG A 94 14.82 -14.67 -18.70
CA ARG A 94 13.57 -15.05 -19.37
C ARG A 94 12.33 -14.76 -18.52
N TYR A 95 12.46 -14.84 -17.20
CA TYR A 95 11.36 -14.71 -16.25
C TYR A 95 11.81 -13.93 -15.01
N GLY A 96 10.85 -13.27 -14.37
CA GLY A 96 10.97 -12.61 -13.07
C GLY A 96 9.69 -12.85 -12.28
N ILE A 97 9.81 -13.10 -10.97
CA ILE A 97 8.67 -13.41 -10.08
C ILE A 97 8.74 -12.44 -8.90
N ALA A 98 7.68 -11.64 -8.71
CA ALA A 98 7.60 -10.70 -7.61
C ALA A 98 7.31 -11.44 -6.30
N CYS A 99 8.08 -11.12 -5.25
CA CYS A 99 7.91 -11.67 -3.91
C CYS A 99 7.72 -10.54 -2.90
N ALA A 100 7.21 -10.88 -1.71
CA ALA A 100 6.99 -9.90 -0.64
C ALA A 100 8.30 -9.23 -0.16
N ASN A 101 9.42 -9.95 -0.21
CA ASN A 101 10.77 -9.46 0.08
C ASN A 101 11.84 -10.45 -0.42
N GLY A 102 13.12 -10.06 -0.29
CA GLY A 102 14.25 -10.88 -0.74
C GLY A 102 14.42 -12.21 0.02
N THR A 103 14.12 -12.25 1.32
CA THR A 103 14.21 -13.49 2.11
C THR A 103 13.17 -14.51 1.68
N VAL A 104 11.94 -14.08 1.41
CA VAL A 104 10.87 -14.94 0.87
C VAL A 104 11.24 -15.45 -0.52
N ALA A 105 11.84 -14.61 -1.37
CA ALA A 105 12.31 -15.03 -2.69
C ALA A 105 13.34 -16.16 -2.58
N MET A 106 14.28 -16.07 -1.63
CA MET A 106 15.25 -17.13 -1.38
C MET A 106 14.64 -18.42 -0.83
N HIS A 107 13.61 -18.31 0.02
CA HIS A 107 12.92 -19.49 0.54
C HIS A 107 12.09 -20.18 -0.55
N LEU A 108 11.55 -19.42 -1.51
CA LEU A 108 10.75 -19.94 -2.61
C LEU A 108 11.58 -20.68 -3.67
N ALA A 109 12.83 -20.24 -3.91
CA ALA A 109 13.72 -20.75 -4.96
C ALA A 109 14.34 -22.12 -4.64
#